data_AF-A0A1C5TAY6-F1
#
_entry.id   AF-A0A1C5TAY6-F1
#
_cell.length_a   1.000
_cell.length_b   1.000
_cell.length_c   1.000
_cell.angle_alpha   90.00
_cell.angle_beta   90.00
_cell.angle_gamma   90.00
#
_symmetry.space_group_name_H-M   'P 1'
#
loop_
_entity.id
_entity.type
_entity.pdbx_description
1 polymer ?
#
loop_
_entity_poly.entity_id
_entity_poly.type
_entity_poly.pdbx_seq_one_letter_code
_entity_poly.pdbx_strand_id
1 'polypeptide(L)'
;MTQGIEEIIKGILADPKLTYPQRLTALAGAAENTPDPVPLSREAQWFADRDIVFDMGEGNAPYRPRYVLPDYDKFMRQGSRFLMLDPPGDIWDAVSNLLILYRHVPSVIAGPVYIGHIDRLLDPFIKDEEEARHAIRIFLTHVDRTISDSFCHADIGPYDTKAGRIILELSAQMQRPVPNMSLIYNEHTTDEFACKAIETGLVTAKPSFVNDAMYTADWGREYAIVSCYNALPIGGGGLTLGRLNMKKLGDVAESREHFLDHLLPAAVAAQCEQMDKRDTYILEQGRFLENTFLCSEGLIHRDKFVGMFGMVGLAECVNTVLKLEKPEERYGHGREAQEFALLILDRMHEQIKAYKPKYGRFEMHGQVGIATDTGVTPNTRIPVGEEPPLHDQLLFTALTQKHFAAGIGELFHFEETAKKNPMAVLDIIKGAFGEGMRYFSFYSSSSDVVRVTGYLVKRSDIERFDAGEACLGNSTVLGSGASRGLHIFERSVRQVPQEKD
;
A
#
# COMPACT_ATOMS: atom_id res chain seq x y z
N MET A 1 6.43 -33.89 -0.89
CA MET A 1 6.39 -34.18 0.55
C MET A 1 6.38 -32.82 1.23
N THR A 2 5.24 -32.42 1.79
CA THR A 2 5.13 -31.25 2.65
C THR A 2 6.14 -31.40 3.77
N GLN A 3 7.08 -30.46 3.92
CA GLN A 3 7.90 -30.41 5.13
C GLN A 3 6.95 -30.43 6.32
N GLY A 4 7.19 -31.34 7.27
CA GLY A 4 6.37 -31.39 8.47
C GLY A 4 6.46 -30.05 9.20
N ILE A 5 5.39 -29.63 9.89
CA ILE A 5 5.39 -28.37 10.67
C ILE A 5 6.60 -28.28 11.63
N GLU A 6 7.06 -29.42 12.15
CA GLU A 6 8.27 -29.52 12.96
C GLU A 6 9.55 -29.09 12.21
N GLU A 7 9.69 -29.44 10.93
CA GLU A 7 10.84 -29.04 10.12
C GLU A 7 10.82 -27.54 9.82
N ILE A 8 9.65 -26.98 9.53
CA ILE A 8 9.47 -25.52 9.34
C ILE A 8 9.89 -24.77 10.60
N ILE A 9 9.40 -25.21 11.77
CA ILE A 9 9.75 -24.61 13.06
C ILE A 9 11.26 -24.71 13.33
N LYS A 10 11.86 -25.89 13.13
CA LYS A 10 13.32 -26.07 13.29
C LYS A 10 14.12 -25.17 12.34
N GLY A 11 13.65 -24.98 11.12
CA GLY A 11 14.21 -24.06 10.15
C GLY A 11 14.22 -22.61 10.66
N ILE A 12 13.08 -22.13 11.15
CA ILE A 12 12.94 -20.77 11.72
C ILE A 12 13.84 -20.57 12.96
N LEU A 13 13.93 -21.59 13.83
CA LEU A 13 14.76 -21.54 15.04
C LEU A 13 16.26 -21.49 14.72
N ALA A 14 16.68 -22.21 13.68
CA ALA A 14 18.08 -22.30 13.27
C ALA A 14 18.53 -21.17 12.33
N ASP A 15 17.60 -20.40 11.75
CA ASP A 15 17.94 -19.37 10.76
C ASP A 15 18.75 -18.22 11.39
N PRO A 16 20.02 -18.04 10.99
CA PRO A 16 20.87 -16.97 11.51
C PRO A 16 20.53 -15.60 10.93
N LYS A 17 19.70 -15.52 9.87
CA LYS A 17 19.29 -14.26 9.24
C LYS A 17 18.15 -13.57 9.98
N LEU A 18 17.40 -14.31 10.81
CA LEU A 18 16.27 -13.76 11.56
C LEU A 18 16.72 -13.17 12.91
N THR A 19 16.36 -11.91 13.13
CA THR A 19 16.41 -11.28 14.45
C THR A 19 15.36 -11.89 15.39
N TYR A 20 15.45 -11.60 16.69
CA TYR A 20 14.48 -12.13 17.66
C TYR A 20 13.01 -11.78 17.33
N PRO A 21 12.64 -10.51 17.01
CA PRO A 21 11.26 -10.18 16.64
C PRO A 21 10.78 -10.84 15.34
N GLN A 22 11.67 -10.95 14.34
CA GLN A 22 11.36 -11.63 13.08
C GLN A 22 11.11 -13.12 13.31
N ARG A 23 11.95 -13.77 14.13
CA ARG A 23 11.77 -15.17 14.51
C ARG A 23 10.45 -15.41 15.23
N LEU A 24 10.09 -14.54 16.19
CA LEU A 24 8.81 -14.63 16.90
C LEU A 24 7.62 -14.53 15.94
N THR A 25 7.68 -13.59 15.00
CA THR A 25 6.63 -13.38 13.99
C THR A 25 6.52 -14.57 13.04
N ALA A 26 7.66 -15.11 12.58
CA ALA A 26 7.69 -16.29 11.72
C ALA A 26 7.13 -17.55 12.41
N LEU A 27 7.45 -17.75 13.69
CA LEU A 27 6.90 -18.86 14.48
C LEU A 27 5.38 -18.72 14.66
N ALA A 28 4.90 -17.52 14.95
CA ALA A 28 3.45 -17.25 15.03
C ALA A 28 2.76 -17.52 13.69
N GLY A 29 3.37 -17.11 12.57
CA GLY A 29 2.86 -17.41 11.22
C GLY A 29 2.84 -18.91 10.91
N ALA A 30 3.86 -19.67 11.32
CA ALA A 30 3.85 -21.12 11.14
C ALA A 30 2.70 -21.78 11.94
N ALA A 31 2.45 -21.32 13.16
CA ALA A 31 1.33 -21.80 13.97
C ALA A 31 -0.04 -21.44 13.36
N GLU A 32 -0.20 -20.20 12.87
CA GLU A 32 -1.41 -19.72 12.18
C GLU A 32 -1.74 -20.54 10.91
N ASN A 33 -0.73 -21.15 10.29
CA ASN A 33 -0.87 -22.00 9.10
C ASN A 33 -0.93 -23.51 9.39
N THR A 34 -0.99 -23.91 10.66
CA THR A 34 -1.20 -25.32 11.04
C THR A 34 -2.64 -25.81 10.79
N PRO A 35 -3.69 -25.02 11.05
CA PRO A 35 -5.06 -25.39 10.70
C PRO A 35 -5.28 -25.50 9.18
N ASP A 36 -6.32 -26.23 8.81
CA ASP A 36 -6.77 -26.29 7.41
C ASP A 36 -7.21 -24.89 6.93
N PRO A 37 -6.93 -24.54 5.65
CA PRO A 37 -7.41 -23.30 5.07
C PRO A 37 -8.94 -23.17 5.12
N VAL A 38 -9.43 -21.94 5.16
CA VAL A 38 -10.87 -21.66 5.04
C VAL A 38 -11.42 -22.29 3.75
N PRO A 39 -12.42 -23.20 3.82
CA PRO A 39 -12.80 -24.02 2.69
C PRO A 39 -13.51 -23.22 1.60
N LEU A 40 -13.14 -23.44 0.33
CA LEU A 40 -13.74 -22.81 -0.84
C LEU A 40 -14.70 -23.77 -1.58
N SER A 41 -15.58 -23.22 -2.41
CA SER A 41 -16.35 -24.00 -3.40
C SER A 41 -15.41 -24.69 -4.38
N ARG A 42 -15.89 -25.72 -5.08
CA ARG A 42 -15.08 -26.44 -6.07
C ARG A 42 -14.60 -25.49 -7.18
N GLU A 43 -15.47 -24.58 -7.58
CA GLU A 43 -15.22 -23.57 -8.60
C GLU A 43 -14.16 -22.58 -8.14
N ALA A 44 -14.28 -22.02 -6.93
CA ALA A 44 -13.28 -21.11 -6.39
C ALA A 44 -11.94 -21.81 -6.12
N GLN A 45 -11.98 -23.05 -5.64
CA GLN A 45 -10.79 -23.87 -5.42
C GLN A 45 -9.99 -24.10 -6.71
N TRP A 46 -10.67 -24.26 -7.85
CA TRP A 46 -9.99 -24.41 -9.14
C TRP A 46 -9.07 -23.23 -9.49
N PHE A 47 -9.51 -22.01 -9.16
CA PHE A 47 -8.72 -20.78 -9.36
C PHE A 47 -7.60 -20.65 -8.31
N ALA A 48 -7.87 -21.02 -7.06
CA ALA A 48 -6.87 -21.02 -5.99
C ALA A 48 -5.73 -22.00 -6.27
N ASP A 49 -6.06 -23.24 -6.71
CA ASP A 49 -5.09 -24.29 -7.06
C ASP A 49 -4.14 -23.91 -8.22
N ARG A 50 -4.49 -22.86 -8.98
CA ARG A 50 -3.69 -22.32 -10.11
C ARG A 50 -2.97 -21.02 -9.76
N ASP A 51 -3.11 -20.55 -8.52
CA ASP A 51 -2.76 -19.21 -8.04
C ASP A 51 -3.31 -18.07 -8.92
N ILE A 52 -4.47 -18.28 -9.53
CA ILE A 52 -5.22 -17.20 -10.18
C ILE A 52 -5.87 -16.33 -9.12
N VAL A 53 -6.46 -16.95 -8.09
CA VAL A 53 -6.93 -16.27 -6.87
C VAL A 53 -5.99 -16.63 -5.73
N PHE A 54 -5.51 -15.62 -5.01
CA PHE A 54 -4.57 -15.79 -3.91
C PHE A 54 -4.98 -14.94 -2.71
N ASP A 55 -4.82 -15.46 -1.50
CA ASP A 55 -5.23 -14.81 -0.25
C ASP A 55 -4.16 -13.92 0.37
N MET A 56 -3.13 -13.60 -0.40
CA MET A 56 -1.99 -12.79 0.03
C MET A 56 -1.16 -13.40 1.17
N GLY A 57 -1.33 -14.70 1.46
CA GLY A 57 -0.59 -15.38 2.52
C GLY A 57 -1.00 -14.91 3.91
N GLU A 58 -2.26 -14.50 4.09
CA GLU A 58 -2.80 -13.95 5.34
C GLU A 58 -3.13 -15.02 6.40
N GLY A 59 -2.59 -16.23 6.25
CA GLY A 59 -2.80 -17.35 7.17
C GLY A 59 -4.04 -18.19 6.85
N ASN A 60 -3.95 -19.50 7.09
CA ASN A 60 -5.06 -20.44 6.91
C ASN A 60 -6.24 -20.18 7.85
N ALA A 61 -5.97 -19.75 9.08
CA ALA A 61 -6.95 -19.41 10.11
C ALA A 61 -6.80 -17.94 10.56
N PRO A 62 -7.22 -16.96 9.74
CA PRO A 62 -6.93 -15.55 9.99
C PRO A 62 -7.68 -15.03 11.21
N TYR A 63 -6.94 -14.59 12.24
CA TYR A 63 -7.54 -14.06 13.47
C TYR A 63 -7.58 -12.54 13.55
N ARG A 64 -7.00 -11.86 12.55
CA ARG A 64 -6.86 -10.40 12.52
C ARG A 64 -7.13 -9.85 11.12
N PRO A 65 -7.66 -8.61 11.01
CA PRO A 65 -7.71 -7.89 9.75
C PRO A 65 -6.32 -7.71 9.15
N ARG A 66 -6.27 -7.56 7.84
CA ARG A 66 -5.05 -7.17 7.13
C ARG A 66 -4.53 -5.85 7.68
N TYR A 67 -5.39 -4.84 7.73
CA TYR A 67 -5.05 -3.47 8.11
C TYR A 67 -6.06 -2.93 9.12
N VAL A 68 -5.56 -2.31 10.18
CA VAL A 68 -6.37 -1.64 11.21
C VAL A 68 -5.95 -0.18 11.27
N LEU A 69 -6.95 0.71 11.22
CA LEU A 69 -6.77 2.16 11.22
C LEU A 69 -7.48 2.74 12.44
N PRO A 70 -6.84 2.78 13.62
CA PRO A 70 -7.44 3.43 14.78
C PRO A 70 -7.73 4.91 14.51
N ASP A 71 -8.82 5.43 15.07
CA ASP A 71 -9.09 6.87 15.14
C ASP A 71 -8.13 7.53 16.14
N TYR A 72 -6.96 7.93 15.64
CA TYR A 72 -5.93 8.56 16.46
C TYR A 72 -6.35 9.94 16.97
N ASP A 73 -7.13 10.70 16.21
CA ASP A 73 -7.69 11.97 16.65
C ASP A 73 -8.55 11.80 17.91
N LYS A 74 -9.40 10.77 17.94
CA LYS A 74 -10.19 10.42 19.12
C LYS A 74 -9.31 9.94 20.27
N PHE A 75 -8.32 9.09 20.00
CA PHE A 75 -7.36 8.66 21.01
C PHE A 75 -6.65 9.85 21.67
N MET A 76 -6.16 10.81 20.89
CA MET A 76 -5.49 12.01 21.41
C MET A 76 -6.41 12.88 22.27
N ARG A 77 -7.74 12.85 22.06
CA ARG A 77 -8.69 13.58 22.91
C ARG A 77 -9.04 12.85 24.21
N GLN A 78 -9.12 11.52 24.17
CA GLN A 78 -9.67 10.73 25.28
C GLN A 78 -8.62 9.97 26.11
N GLY A 79 -7.39 9.84 25.61
CA GLY A 79 -6.40 8.93 26.18
C GLY A 79 -6.78 7.47 25.99
N SER A 80 -6.33 6.60 26.89
CA SER A 80 -6.74 5.19 26.92
C SER A 80 -6.82 4.68 28.35
N ARG A 81 -7.99 4.19 28.76
CA ARG A 81 -8.18 3.60 30.08
C ARG A 81 -7.49 2.24 30.17
N PHE A 82 -7.53 1.45 29.10
CA PHE A 82 -6.88 0.15 29.03
C PHE A 82 -5.36 0.27 29.17
N LEU A 83 -4.76 1.27 28.52
CA LEU A 83 -3.33 1.54 28.58
C LEU A 83 -2.93 2.45 29.76
N MET A 84 -3.89 2.94 30.54
CA MET A 84 -3.69 3.88 31.64
C MET A 84 -2.97 5.17 31.20
N LEU A 85 -3.39 5.71 30.05
CA LEU A 85 -2.86 6.94 29.46
C LEU A 85 -3.90 8.05 29.57
N ASP A 86 -3.51 9.17 30.19
CA ASP A 86 -4.27 10.40 30.11
C ASP A 86 -4.13 11.04 28.72
N PRO A 87 -5.08 11.89 28.28
CA PRO A 87 -4.88 12.74 27.11
C PRO A 87 -3.58 13.54 27.22
N PRO A 88 -2.79 13.67 26.14
CA PRO A 88 -1.50 14.35 26.19
C PRO A 88 -1.65 15.84 26.52
N GLY A 89 -0.78 16.36 27.39
CA GLY A 89 -0.72 17.78 27.76
C GLY A 89 0.33 18.58 26.98
N ASP A 90 1.34 17.90 26.44
CA ASP A 90 2.42 18.47 25.64
C ASP A 90 2.92 17.51 24.54
N ILE A 91 3.97 17.93 23.83
CA ILE A 91 4.52 17.18 22.69
C ILE A 91 5.18 15.86 23.13
N TRP A 92 5.71 15.80 24.36
CA TRP A 92 6.34 14.59 24.90
C TRP A 92 5.29 13.56 25.27
N ASP A 93 4.20 13.98 25.91
CA ASP A 93 3.05 13.11 26.16
C ASP A 93 2.46 12.62 24.84
N ALA A 94 2.30 13.50 23.85
CA ALA A 94 1.74 13.16 22.54
C ALA A 94 2.59 12.09 21.82
N VAL A 95 3.90 12.30 21.74
CA VAL A 95 4.85 11.34 21.17
C VAL A 95 4.83 10.02 21.94
N SER A 96 4.88 10.06 23.27
CA SER A 96 4.87 8.87 24.12
C SER A 96 3.59 8.05 23.93
N ASN A 97 2.42 8.71 24.03
CA ASN A 97 1.12 8.06 23.93
C ASN A 97 0.90 7.38 22.57
N LEU A 98 1.27 8.06 21.48
CA LEU A 98 1.18 7.50 20.14
C LEU A 98 2.06 6.26 19.98
N LEU A 99 3.34 6.33 20.40
CA LEU A 99 4.26 5.21 20.34
C LEU A 99 3.79 4.00 21.17
N ILE A 100 3.21 4.25 22.34
CA ILE A 100 2.61 3.19 23.17
C ILE A 100 1.43 2.55 22.43
N LEU A 101 0.48 3.34 21.91
CA LEU A 101 -0.67 2.78 21.19
C LEU A 101 -0.23 1.95 19.98
N TYR A 102 0.72 2.44 19.19
CA TYR A 102 1.25 1.76 18.00
C TYR A 102 1.71 0.33 18.28
N ARG A 103 2.28 0.07 19.46
CA ARG A 103 2.69 -1.29 19.87
C ARG A 103 1.52 -2.28 19.90
N HIS A 104 0.30 -1.79 20.11
CA HIS A 104 -0.89 -2.61 20.28
C HIS A 104 -1.81 -2.63 19.06
N VAL A 105 -1.43 -2.00 17.94
CA VAL A 105 -2.22 -2.04 16.70
C VAL A 105 -1.86 -3.32 15.92
N PRO A 106 -2.81 -4.24 15.75
CA PRO A 106 -2.56 -5.48 15.04
C PRO A 106 -2.67 -5.29 13.52
N SER A 107 -1.91 -6.08 12.77
CA SER A 107 -2.01 -6.21 11.33
C SER A 107 -1.28 -7.46 10.86
N VAL A 108 -1.30 -7.74 9.55
CA VAL A 108 -0.51 -8.83 8.96
C VAL A 108 1.00 -8.68 9.14
N ILE A 109 1.53 -7.48 9.37
CA ILE A 109 2.96 -7.24 9.66
C ILE A 109 3.30 -7.29 11.16
N ALA A 110 2.35 -7.69 12.01
CA ALA A 110 2.51 -7.72 13.48
C ALA A 110 2.86 -6.34 14.10
N GLY A 111 2.39 -5.26 13.47
CA GLY A 111 2.56 -3.87 13.92
C GLY A 111 1.63 -2.90 13.17
N PRO A 112 1.71 -1.58 13.44
CA PRO A 112 0.83 -0.60 12.81
C PRO A 112 1.20 -0.41 11.34
N VAL A 113 0.19 -0.48 10.48
CA VAL A 113 0.31 -0.12 9.04
C VAL A 113 -0.12 1.32 8.75
N TYR A 114 -0.69 1.97 9.76
CA TYR A 114 -1.14 3.36 9.78
C TYR A 114 -0.73 3.96 11.12
N ILE A 115 -0.13 5.14 11.09
CA ILE A 115 0.28 5.87 12.29
C ILE A 115 -0.34 7.28 12.37
N GLY A 116 -1.45 7.51 11.65
CA GLY A 116 -2.17 8.77 11.76
C GLY A 116 -1.76 9.86 10.77
N HIS A 117 -2.55 10.94 10.75
CA HIS A 117 -2.15 12.23 10.20
C HIS A 117 -1.18 12.91 11.17
N ILE A 118 0.06 12.43 11.20
CA ILE A 118 1.02 12.74 12.26
C ILE A 118 1.35 14.22 12.38
N ASP A 119 1.20 14.98 11.31
CA ASP A 119 1.34 16.43 11.34
C ASP A 119 0.22 17.06 12.18
N ARG A 120 -1.04 16.75 11.90
CA ARG A 120 -2.21 17.25 12.65
C ARG A 120 -2.28 16.74 14.08
N LEU A 121 -1.83 15.52 14.33
CA LEU A 121 -1.83 14.93 15.67
C LEU A 121 -0.81 15.62 16.58
N LEU A 122 0.31 16.10 16.03
CA LEU A 122 1.41 16.69 16.80
C LEU A 122 1.39 18.22 16.83
N ASP A 123 0.86 18.87 15.78
CA ASP A 123 0.83 20.33 15.64
C ASP A 123 0.20 21.07 16.85
N PRO A 124 -0.92 20.60 17.45
CA PRO A 124 -1.53 21.26 18.60
C PRO A 124 -0.64 21.37 19.84
N PHE A 125 0.41 20.55 19.93
CA PHE A 125 1.30 20.50 21.08
C PHE A 125 2.60 21.30 20.90
N ILE A 126 2.76 21.96 19.74
CA ILE A 126 3.94 22.78 19.45
C ILE A 126 3.82 24.13 20.15
N LYS A 127 4.62 24.32 21.20
CA LYS A 127 4.82 25.62 21.88
C LYS A 127 6.14 26.27 21.46
N ASP A 128 7.19 25.47 21.40
CA ASP A 128 8.52 25.83 20.92
C ASP A 128 8.91 24.93 19.74
N GLU A 129 9.42 25.52 18.67
CA GLU A 129 9.72 24.78 17.44
C GLU A 129 10.98 23.92 17.55
N GLU A 130 11.97 24.31 18.36
CA GLU A 130 13.18 23.50 18.56
C GLU A 130 12.88 22.27 19.42
N GLU A 131 12.07 22.43 20.48
CA GLU A 131 11.56 21.33 21.27
C GLU A 131 10.73 20.36 20.41
N ALA A 132 9.80 20.88 19.62
CA ALA A 132 8.99 20.06 18.72
C ALA A 132 9.86 19.31 17.69
N ARG A 133 10.87 19.97 17.10
CA ARG A 133 11.81 19.32 16.18
C ARG A 133 12.60 18.21 16.86
N HIS A 134 12.99 18.39 18.12
CA HIS A 134 13.65 17.34 18.89
C HIS A 134 12.72 16.14 19.16
N ALA A 135 11.50 16.40 19.63
CA ALA A 135 10.51 15.37 19.92
C ALA A 135 10.10 14.58 18.66
N ILE A 136 9.81 15.27 17.55
CA ILE A 136 9.47 14.64 16.26
C ILE A 136 10.65 13.82 15.72
N ARG A 137 11.90 14.27 15.87
CA ARG A 137 13.07 13.49 15.47
C ARG A 137 13.18 12.18 16.25
N ILE A 138 12.92 12.21 17.55
CA ILE A 138 12.87 11.01 18.39
C ILE A 138 11.72 10.10 17.95
N PHE A 139 10.52 10.65 17.75
CA PHE A 139 9.35 9.91 17.28
C PHE A 139 9.61 9.17 15.96
N LEU A 140 10.05 9.87 14.92
CA LEU A 140 10.38 9.28 13.62
C LEU A 140 11.51 8.26 13.74
N THR A 141 12.45 8.50 14.66
CA THR A 141 13.52 7.53 14.94
C THR A 141 13.02 6.26 15.57
N HIS A 142 12.13 6.37 16.54
CA HIS A 142 11.55 5.22 17.20
C HIS A 142 10.74 4.39 16.20
N VAL A 143 9.82 5.02 15.45
CA VAL A 143 9.01 4.37 14.42
C VAL A 143 9.88 3.57 13.44
N ASP A 144 10.95 4.18 12.92
CA ASP A 144 11.84 3.52 11.96
C ASP A 144 12.70 2.39 12.55
N ARG A 145 12.91 2.39 13.88
CA ARG A 145 13.76 1.39 14.55
C ARG A 145 12.98 0.25 15.19
N THR A 146 11.71 0.45 15.52
CA THR A 146 10.91 -0.53 16.25
C THR A 146 9.86 -1.21 15.38
N ILE A 147 9.32 -0.53 14.36
CA ILE A 147 8.41 -1.15 13.41
C ILE A 147 9.21 -1.75 12.24
N SER A 148 10.22 -1.02 11.75
CA SER A 148 11.23 -1.51 10.78
C SER A 148 10.63 -2.22 9.54
N ASP A 149 9.43 -1.82 9.15
CA ASP A 149 8.71 -2.31 7.99
C ASP A 149 8.05 -1.11 7.29
N SER A 150 8.34 -0.91 6.01
CA SER A 150 7.82 0.22 5.23
C SER A 150 6.37 0.05 4.77
N PHE A 151 5.70 -1.01 5.20
CA PHE A 151 4.23 -1.06 5.26
C PHE A 151 3.65 -0.26 6.45
N CYS A 152 4.46 0.29 7.35
CA CYS A 152 4.04 1.35 8.27
C CYS A 152 3.92 2.67 7.49
N HIS A 153 2.76 3.32 7.58
CA HIS A 153 2.43 4.51 6.78
C HIS A 153 1.94 5.67 7.64
N ALA A 154 2.42 6.87 7.33
CA ALA A 154 2.00 8.12 7.94
C ALA A 154 1.34 9.02 6.89
N ASP A 155 0.30 9.73 7.28
CA ASP A 155 -0.29 10.76 6.44
C ASP A 155 0.11 12.14 6.94
N ILE A 156 0.18 13.11 6.02
CA ILE A 156 0.32 14.54 6.32
C ILE A 156 -0.60 15.38 5.43
N GLY A 157 -0.77 16.66 5.79
CA GLY A 157 -1.58 17.62 5.05
C GLY A 157 -3.07 17.34 5.18
N PRO A 158 -3.91 17.90 4.29
CA PRO A 158 -3.64 18.97 3.32
C PRO A 158 -3.14 20.30 3.87
N TYR A 159 -3.28 20.58 5.16
CA TYR A 159 -2.93 21.89 5.71
C TYR A 159 -1.42 22.02 5.90
N ASP A 160 -0.91 23.23 5.67
CA ASP A 160 0.48 23.59 5.93
C ASP A 160 0.71 23.83 7.43
N THR A 161 0.96 22.74 8.16
CA THR A 161 1.17 22.74 9.61
C THR A 161 2.66 22.90 9.94
N LYS A 162 2.97 23.42 11.14
CA LYS A 162 4.37 23.52 11.62
C LYS A 162 4.97 22.13 11.78
N ALA A 163 4.19 21.21 12.36
CA ALA A 163 4.58 19.80 12.47
C ALA A 163 4.89 19.20 11.10
N GLY A 164 4.03 19.42 10.08
CA GLY A 164 4.23 18.92 8.72
C GLY A 164 5.54 19.42 8.11
N ARG A 165 5.83 20.72 8.25
CA ARG A 165 7.10 21.30 7.79
C ARG A 165 8.32 20.70 8.48
N ILE A 166 8.25 20.45 9.79
CA ILE A 166 9.33 19.81 10.56
C ILE A 166 9.49 18.35 10.13
N ILE A 167 8.41 17.61 9.95
CA ILE A 167 8.42 16.20 9.52
C ILE A 167 9.08 16.05 8.15
N LEU A 168 8.75 16.91 7.19
CA LEU A 168 9.38 16.91 5.86
C LEU A 168 10.88 17.21 5.94
N GLU A 169 11.27 18.24 6.70
CA GLU A 169 12.67 18.61 6.93
C GLU A 169 13.47 17.44 7.53
N LEU A 170 12.95 16.83 8.59
CA LEU A 170 13.59 15.70 9.27
C LEU A 170 13.65 14.46 8.38
N SER A 171 12.60 14.19 7.61
CA SER A 171 12.56 13.06 6.67
C SER A 171 13.67 13.19 5.63
N ALA A 172 13.84 14.38 5.02
CA ALA A 172 14.91 14.66 4.07
C ALA A 172 16.31 14.52 4.69
N GLN A 173 16.50 14.99 5.92
CA GLN A 173 17.78 14.85 6.64
C GLN A 173 18.11 13.40 6.99
N MET A 174 17.12 12.63 7.43
CA MET A 174 17.32 11.28 7.98
C MET A 174 17.37 10.20 6.89
N GLN A 175 16.67 10.42 5.76
CA GLN A 175 16.57 9.50 4.61
C GLN A 175 16.32 8.05 5.04
N ARG A 176 15.30 7.87 5.88
CA ARG A 176 14.90 6.57 6.40
C ARG A 176 13.72 6.02 5.62
N PRO A 177 13.64 4.70 5.38
CA PRO A 177 12.53 4.13 4.63
C PRO A 177 11.21 4.19 5.43
N VAL A 178 11.25 4.08 6.77
CA VAL A 178 10.04 4.00 7.61
C VAL A 178 9.84 5.32 8.40
N PRO A 179 8.60 5.78 8.58
CA PRO A 179 7.37 5.30 7.96
C PRO A 179 7.34 5.66 6.46
N ASN A 180 6.69 4.86 5.62
CA ASN A 180 6.21 5.36 4.32
C ASN A 180 5.28 6.56 4.57
N MET A 181 5.11 7.45 3.59
CA MET A 181 4.35 8.67 3.83
C MET A 181 3.58 9.12 2.60
N SER A 182 2.40 9.70 2.83
CA SER A 182 1.60 10.35 1.80
C SER A 182 1.16 11.75 2.24
N LEU A 183 1.12 12.67 1.30
CA LEU A 183 0.53 13.99 1.43
C LEU A 183 -0.88 13.93 0.83
N ILE A 184 -1.89 14.13 1.68
CA ILE A 184 -3.26 14.33 1.24
C ILE A 184 -3.33 15.70 0.58
N TYR A 185 -3.48 15.75 -0.74
CA TYR A 185 -3.36 16.98 -1.53
C TYR A 185 -4.73 17.47 -1.98
N ASN A 186 -5.04 18.73 -1.66
CA ASN A 186 -6.27 19.41 -2.08
C ASN A 186 -6.07 20.95 -2.15
N GLU A 187 -7.16 21.70 -2.32
CA GLU A 187 -7.16 23.15 -2.43
C GLU A 187 -6.61 23.91 -1.20
N HIS A 188 -6.53 23.25 -0.04
CA HIS A 188 -5.94 23.81 1.17
C HIS A 188 -4.42 23.63 1.23
N THR A 189 -3.84 22.80 0.35
CA THR A 189 -2.40 22.61 0.26
C THR A 189 -1.76 23.76 -0.50
N THR A 190 -1.01 24.60 0.21
CA THR A 190 -0.25 25.68 -0.43
C THR A 190 0.81 25.11 -1.38
N ASP A 191 1.07 25.83 -2.48
CA ASP A 191 2.12 25.44 -3.44
C ASP A 191 3.50 25.37 -2.77
N GLU A 192 3.79 26.24 -1.79
CA GLU A 192 5.04 26.21 -1.04
C GLU A 192 5.19 24.90 -0.24
N PHE A 193 4.16 24.48 0.49
CA PHE A 193 4.17 23.23 1.24
C PHE A 193 4.25 22.01 0.32
N ALA A 194 3.52 22.04 -0.80
CA ALA A 194 3.58 21.00 -1.82
C ALA A 194 5.00 20.90 -2.43
N CYS A 195 5.63 22.02 -2.77
CA CYS A 195 7.00 22.03 -3.26
C CYS A 195 8.00 21.49 -2.24
N LYS A 196 7.86 21.84 -0.96
CA LYS A 196 8.68 21.26 0.12
C LYS A 196 8.51 19.73 0.22
N ALA A 197 7.27 19.25 0.05
CA ALA A 197 6.99 17.82 0.00
C ALA A 197 7.63 17.15 -1.23
N ILE A 198 7.63 17.83 -2.39
CA ILE A 198 8.30 17.37 -3.61
C ILE A 198 9.82 17.29 -3.43
N GLU A 199 10.45 18.33 -2.89
CA GLU A 199 11.87 18.34 -2.58
C GLU A 199 12.25 17.16 -1.67
N THR A 200 11.44 16.91 -0.65
CA THR A 200 11.60 15.76 0.27
C THR A 200 11.42 14.42 -0.45
N GLY A 201 10.40 14.31 -1.30
CA GLY A 201 10.09 13.11 -2.10
C GLY A 201 11.17 12.77 -3.12
N LEU A 202 11.77 13.77 -3.76
CA LEU A 202 12.88 13.56 -4.69
C LEU A 202 14.12 12.98 -4.00
N VAL A 203 14.30 13.21 -2.70
CA VAL A 203 15.44 12.68 -1.94
C VAL A 203 15.09 11.37 -1.22
N THR A 204 13.84 11.16 -0.80
CA THR A 204 13.47 10.05 0.09
C THR A 204 12.38 9.12 -0.43
N ALA A 205 11.91 9.33 -1.66
CA ALA A 205 10.78 8.64 -2.27
C ALA A 205 9.45 8.76 -1.51
N LYS A 206 9.35 9.72 -0.58
CA LYS A 206 8.16 10.07 0.18
C LYS A 206 8.16 11.57 0.57
N PRO A 207 7.00 12.21 0.75
CA PRO A 207 5.66 11.64 0.60
C PRO A 207 5.27 11.44 -0.87
N SER A 208 4.39 10.47 -1.14
CA SER A 208 3.62 10.46 -2.39
C SER A 208 2.43 11.41 -2.27
N PHE A 209 1.86 11.82 -3.41
CA PHE A 209 0.70 12.71 -3.42
C PHE A 209 -0.58 11.91 -3.63
N VAL A 210 -1.63 12.30 -2.91
CA VAL A 210 -2.94 11.65 -2.91
C VAL A 210 -3.98 12.64 -3.37
N ASN A 211 -4.78 12.26 -4.36
CA ASN A 211 -5.88 13.09 -4.83
C ASN A 211 -7.06 13.00 -3.84
N ASP A 212 -7.12 13.95 -2.91
CA ASP A 212 -8.14 13.97 -1.85
C ASP A 212 -9.55 14.04 -2.41
N ALA A 213 -9.77 14.81 -3.48
CA ALA A 213 -11.10 14.97 -4.07
C ALA A 213 -11.71 13.62 -4.48
N MET A 214 -10.91 12.71 -5.04
CA MET A 214 -11.38 11.38 -5.43
C MET A 214 -11.68 10.49 -4.23
N TYR A 215 -10.77 10.40 -3.26
CA TYR A 215 -10.95 9.51 -2.12
C TYR A 215 -11.98 10.04 -1.13
N THR A 216 -12.12 11.36 -0.97
CA THR A 216 -13.23 11.96 -0.23
C THR A 216 -14.58 11.66 -0.90
N ALA A 217 -14.65 11.56 -2.24
CA ALA A 217 -15.89 11.15 -2.92
C ALA A 217 -16.24 9.67 -2.64
N ASP A 218 -15.25 8.80 -2.49
CA ASP A 218 -15.45 7.37 -2.24
C ASP A 218 -15.76 7.05 -0.76
N TRP A 219 -15.06 7.73 0.17
CA TRP A 219 -15.01 7.38 1.59
C TRP A 219 -15.52 8.48 2.53
N GLY A 220 -15.77 9.69 2.02
CA GLY A 220 -15.90 10.88 2.86
C GLY A 220 -14.54 11.31 3.42
N ARG A 221 -14.56 12.28 4.35
CA ARG A 221 -13.33 12.89 4.90
C ARG A 221 -12.56 12.02 5.89
N GLU A 222 -13.15 10.93 6.36
CA GLU A 222 -12.56 10.04 7.37
C GLU A 222 -11.88 8.82 6.72
N TYR A 223 -10.92 9.07 5.82
CA TYR A 223 -10.10 8.03 5.20
C TYR A 223 -8.62 8.32 5.43
N ALA A 224 -7.78 7.29 5.32
CA ALA A 224 -6.34 7.42 5.35
C ALA A 224 -5.66 6.55 4.30
N ILE A 225 -4.41 6.89 4.00
CA ILE A 225 -3.53 6.04 3.20
C ILE A 225 -2.70 5.14 4.12
N VAL A 226 -2.67 3.85 3.80
CA VAL A 226 -1.98 2.85 4.63
C VAL A 226 -1.15 1.88 3.81
N SER A 227 -0.12 1.34 4.46
CA SER A 227 0.79 0.37 3.85
C SER A 227 1.45 0.91 2.58
N CYS A 228 1.10 0.40 1.39
CA CYS A 228 1.61 0.93 0.12
C CYS A 228 0.94 2.26 -0.25
N TYR A 229 -0.35 2.19 -0.60
CA TYR A 229 -1.22 3.30 -1.03
C TYR A 229 -2.71 2.99 -0.81
N ASN A 230 -3.02 2.06 0.08
CA ASN A 230 -4.42 1.63 0.29
C ASN A 230 -5.19 2.79 0.90
N ALA A 231 -6.34 3.15 0.32
CA ALA A 231 -7.23 4.16 0.87
C ALA A 231 -8.36 3.48 1.61
N LEU A 232 -8.45 3.67 2.93
CA LEU A 232 -9.38 2.94 3.79
C LEU A 232 -10.00 3.86 4.86
N PRO A 233 -11.21 3.55 5.36
CA PRO A 233 -11.84 4.34 6.41
C PRO A 233 -11.05 4.34 7.73
N ILE A 234 -10.91 5.52 8.33
CA ILE A 234 -10.38 5.70 9.69
C ILE A 234 -11.41 5.21 10.70
N GLY A 235 -10.95 4.49 11.73
CA GLY A 235 -11.79 3.81 12.71
C GLY A 235 -12.23 2.42 12.26
N GLY A 236 -11.53 1.82 11.31
CA GLY A 236 -11.82 0.48 10.79
C GLY A 236 -10.60 -0.09 10.09
N GLY A 237 -10.70 -0.27 8.78
CA GLY A 237 -9.59 -0.70 7.94
C GLY A 237 -9.96 -1.78 6.93
N GLY A 238 -8.99 -2.61 6.57
CA GLY A 238 -9.13 -3.67 5.57
C GLY A 238 -9.16 -5.04 6.25
N LEU A 239 -10.25 -5.80 6.09
CA LEU A 239 -10.38 -7.15 6.67
C LEU A 239 -9.42 -8.13 6.00
N THR A 240 -9.51 -8.27 4.69
CA THR A 240 -8.64 -9.12 3.88
C THR A 240 -8.27 -8.41 2.57
N LEU A 241 -7.15 -8.81 1.96
CA LEU A 241 -6.81 -8.51 0.58
C LEU A 241 -6.82 -9.80 -0.24
N GLY A 242 -7.85 -9.98 -1.06
CA GLY A 242 -7.80 -10.96 -2.14
C GLY A 242 -6.91 -10.47 -3.28
N ARG A 243 -6.29 -11.38 -4.04
CA ARG A 243 -5.48 -11.04 -5.21
C ARG A 243 -5.84 -11.88 -6.42
N LEU A 244 -6.31 -11.20 -7.48
CA LEU A 244 -6.60 -11.79 -8.78
C LEU A 244 -5.41 -11.57 -9.71
N ASN A 245 -4.79 -12.66 -10.15
CA ASN A 245 -3.70 -12.64 -11.10
C ASN A 245 -4.24 -12.68 -12.54
N MET A 246 -4.40 -11.48 -13.13
CA MET A 246 -5.00 -11.31 -14.45
C MET A 246 -4.13 -11.92 -15.55
N LYS A 247 -2.80 -11.94 -15.39
CA LYS A 247 -1.89 -12.63 -16.32
C LYS A 247 -2.24 -14.12 -16.39
N LYS A 248 -2.24 -14.81 -15.25
CA LYS A 248 -2.56 -16.24 -15.20
C LYS A 248 -3.99 -16.54 -15.67
N LEU A 249 -4.93 -15.63 -15.42
CA LEU A 249 -6.29 -15.74 -15.93
C LEU A 249 -6.33 -15.63 -17.47
N GLY A 250 -5.54 -14.71 -18.05
CA GLY A 250 -5.38 -14.57 -19.49
C GLY A 250 -4.71 -15.78 -20.15
N ASP A 251 -3.72 -16.38 -19.50
CA ASP A 251 -2.99 -17.56 -20.00
C ASP A 251 -3.88 -18.79 -20.21
N VAL A 252 -4.97 -18.90 -19.44
CA VAL A 252 -5.95 -20.01 -19.55
C VAL A 252 -7.14 -19.66 -20.45
N ALA A 253 -7.16 -18.48 -21.07
CA ALA A 253 -8.22 -18.08 -21.98
C ALA A 253 -8.04 -18.68 -23.38
N GLU A 254 -9.08 -19.36 -23.88
CA GLU A 254 -9.10 -19.90 -25.24
C GLU A 254 -9.43 -18.83 -26.31
N SER A 255 -10.24 -17.83 -25.94
CA SER A 255 -10.62 -16.70 -26.81
C SER A 255 -11.03 -15.48 -25.98
N ARG A 256 -11.21 -14.34 -26.66
CA ARG A 256 -11.73 -13.10 -26.05
C ARG A 256 -13.10 -13.32 -25.42
N GLU A 257 -14.00 -14.05 -26.09
CA GLU A 257 -15.35 -14.36 -25.63
C GLU A 257 -15.30 -15.30 -24.42
N HIS A 258 -14.48 -16.36 -24.47
CA HIS A 258 -14.29 -17.26 -23.34
C HIS A 258 -13.76 -16.52 -22.10
N PHE A 259 -12.80 -15.60 -22.31
CA PHE A 259 -12.30 -14.76 -21.24
C PHE A 259 -13.40 -13.87 -20.63
N LEU A 260 -14.08 -13.10 -21.47
CA LEU A 260 -15.01 -12.07 -21.03
C LEU A 260 -16.31 -12.62 -20.44
N ASP A 261 -16.83 -13.71 -20.99
CA ASP A 261 -18.19 -14.20 -20.69
C ASP A 261 -18.19 -15.40 -19.73
N HIS A 262 -17.02 -16.04 -19.52
CA HIS A 262 -16.90 -17.21 -18.65
C HIS A 262 -15.80 -17.07 -17.60
N LEU A 263 -14.53 -16.87 -18.00
CA LEU A 263 -13.41 -16.88 -17.05
C LEU A 263 -13.40 -15.68 -16.12
N LEU A 264 -13.53 -14.46 -16.63
CA LEU A 264 -13.50 -13.25 -15.83
C LEU A 264 -14.63 -13.22 -14.79
N PRO A 265 -15.90 -13.48 -15.14
CA PRO A 265 -16.97 -13.50 -14.15
C PRO A 265 -16.77 -14.58 -13.08
N ALA A 266 -16.31 -15.78 -13.47
CA ALA A 266 -16.07 -16.87 -12.53
C ALA A 266 -14.90 -16.56 -11.57
N ALA A 267 -13.82 -15.96 -12.06
CA ALA A 267 -12.66 -15.60 -11.25
C ALA A 267 -13.00 -14.47 -10.25
N VAL A 268 -13.78 -13.46 -10.68
CA VAL A 268 -14.25 -12.39 -9.78
C VAL A 268 -15.15 -12.97 -8.69
N ALA A 269 -16.07 -13.89 -9.04
CA ALA A 269 -16.91 -14.56 -8.05
C ALA A 269 -16.09 -15.41 -7.07
N ALA A 270 -15.09 -16.15 -7.56
CA ALA A 270 -14.20 -16.97 -6.73
C ALA A 270 -13.43 -16.14 -5.70
N GLN A 271 -12.89 -14.99 -6.09
CA GLN A 271 -12.20 -14.10 -5.15
C GLN A 271 -13.18 -13.44 -4.17
N CYS A 272 -14.37 -13.02 -4.61
CA CYS A 272 -15.37 -12.50 -3.68
C CYS A 272 -15.76 -13.54 -2.63
N GLU A 273 -15.96 -14.80 -3.02
CA GLU A 273 -16.23 -15.91 -2.10
C GLU A 273 -15.07 -16.11 -1.11
N GLN A 274 -13.83 -16.14 -1.61
CA GLN A 274 -12.63 -16.32 -0.80
C GLN A 274 -12.50 -15.20 0.24
N MET A 275 -12.71 -13.95 -0.15
CA MET A 275 -12.66 -12.80 0.75
C MET A 275 -13.79 -12.87 1.79
N ASP A 276 -15.03 -13.10 1.38
CA ASP A 276 -16.21 -13.09 2.25
C ASP A 276 -16.13 -14.18 3.33
N LYS A 277 -15.63 -15.36 2.97
CA LYS A 277 -15.39 -16.44 3.94
C LYS A 277 -14.28 -16.10 4.94
N ARG A 278 -13.20 -15.46 4.50
CA ARG A 278 -12.11 -15.03 5.39
C ARG A 278 -12.53 -13.88 6.31
N ASP A 279 -13.24 -12.90 5.78
CA ASP A 279 -13.81 -11.78 6.55
C ASP A 279 -14.77 -12.30 7.62
N THR A 280 -15.62 -13.26 7.24
CA THR A 280 -16.49 -13.97 8.19
C THR A 280 -15.67 -14.69 9.25
N TYR A 281 -14.58 -15.38 8.87
CA TYR A 281 -13.71 -16.08 9.81
C TYR A 281 -13.10 -15.13 10.84
N ILE A 282 -12.53 -14.01 10.41
CA ILE A 282 -11.89 -13.01 11.28
C ILE A 282 -12.89 -12.47 12.32
N LEU A 283 -14.12 -12.19 11.89
CA LEU A 283 -15.13 -11.55 12.73
C LEU A 283 -15.88 -12.54 13.65
N GLU A 284 -16.16 -13.76 13.19
CA GLU A 284 -16.96 -14.72 13.94
C GLU A 284 -16.13 -15.77 14.70
N GLN A 285 -15.13 -16.37 14.05
CA GLN A 285 -14.29 -17.40 14.67
C GLN A 285 -13.10 -16.76 15.38
N GLY A 286 -12.41 -15.82 14.73
CA GLY A 286 -11.32 -15.05 15.33
C GLY A 286 -11.80 -14.06 16.39
N ARG A 287 -13.09 -13.67 16.34
CA ARG A 287 -13.73 -12.71 17.26
C ARG A 287 -12.89 -11.46 17.46
N PHE A 288 -12.26 -10.98 16.39
CA PHE A 288 -11.21 -9.96 16.44
C PHE A 288 -11.63 -8.73 17.25
N LEU A 289 -12.83 -8.20 16.98
CA LEU A 289 -13.35 -6.98 17.61
C LEU A 289 -13.58 -7.16 19.12
N GLU A 290 -13.88 -8.36 19.58
CA GLU A 290 -14.10 -8.66 21.00
C GLU A 290 -12.77 -8.80 21.75
N ASN A 291 -11.71 -9.16 21.03
CA ASN A 291 -10.37 -9.42 21.57
C ASN A 291 -9.44 -8.21 21.51
N THR A 292 -9.96 -7.01 21.20
CA THR A 292 -9.15 -5.79 21.11
C THR A 292 -9.76 -4.62 21.88
N PHE A 293 -8.93 -4.00 22.73
CA PHE A 293 -9.34 -2.82 23.49
C PHE A 293 -9.69 -1.64 22.55
N LEU A 294 -9.11 -1.60 21.34
CA LEU A 294 -9.40 -0.58 20.33
C LEU A 294 -10.90 -0.50 20.04
N CYS A 295 -11.60 -1.64 19.98
CA CYS A 295 -13.05 -1.65 19.78
C CYS A 295 -13.79 -1.21 21.05
N SER A 296 -13.34 -1.69 22.22
CA SER A 296 -13.97 -1.34 23.51
C SER A 296 -13.87 0.15 23.87
N GLU A 297 -12.80 0.82 23.41
CA GLU A 297 -12.57 2.26 23.58
C GLU A 297 -13.12 3.08 22.39
N GLY A 298 -13.77 2.42 21.43
CA GLY A 298 -14.39 3.04 20.27
C GLY A 298 -13.38 3.71 19.33
N LEU A 299 -12.15 3.22 19.26
CA LEU A 299 -11.14 3.65 18.30
C LEU A 299 -11.31 2.93 16.96
N ILE A 300 -12.00 1.79 16.95
CA ILE A 300 -12.41 1.08 15.73
C ILE A 300 -13.86 0.57 15.83
N HIS A 301 -14.51 0.41 14.68
CA HIS A 301 -15.90 0.01 14.54
C HIS A 301 -16.08 -0.99 13.38
N ARG A 302 -16.94 -1.99 13.58
CA ARG A 302 -17.18 -3.07 12.60
C ARG A 302 -17.61 -2.57 11.22
N ASP A 303 -18.49 -1.57 11.19
CA ASP A 303 -19.09 -1.00 9.98
C ASP A 303 -18.12 -0.15 9.15
N LYS A 304 -16.94 0.19 9.71
CA LYS A 304 -15.86 0.90 9.02
C LYS A 304 -14.80 -0.04 8.41
N PHE A 305 -15.01 -1.35 8.49
CA PHE A 305 -14.14 -2.34 7.85
C PHE A 305 -14.62 -2.70 6.45
N VAL A 306 -13.66 -2.86 5.53
CA VAL A 306 -13.92 -3.16 4.10
C VAL A 306 -13.07 -4.32 3.61
N GLY A 307 -13.55 -5.03 2.59
CA GLY A 307 -12.75 -6.03 1.87
C GLY A 307 -12.06 -5.39 0.67
N MET A 308 -10.78 -5.70 0.49
CA MET A 308 -9.99 -5.16 -0.63
C MET A 308 -9.90 -6.19 -1.75
N PHE A 309 -10.55 -5.93 -2.88
CA PHE A 309 -10.47 -6.78 -4.06
C PHE A 309 -9.23 -6.39 -4.87
N GLY A 310 -8.10 -7.06 -4.61
CA GLY A 310 -6.84 -6.81 -5.29
C GLY A 310 -6.78 -7.44 -6.68
N MET A 311 -6.15 -6.75 -7.64
CA MET A 311 -5.79 -7.31 -8.94
C MET A 311 -4.39 -6.91 -9.40
N VAL A 312 -3.76 -7.75 -10.22
CA VAL A 312 -2.42 -7.53 -10.78
C VAL A 312 -2.32 -8.08 -12.20
N GLY A 313 -1.40 -7.57 -13.03
CA GLY A 313 -1.06 -8.15 -14.33
C GLY A 313 -2.07 -7.86 -15.44
N LEU A 314 -2.75 -6.71 -15.41
CA LEU A 314 -3.73 -6.36 -16.44
C LEU A 314 -3.07 -6.20 -17.82
N ALA A 315 -1.86 -5.63 -17.87
CA ALA A 315 -1.13 -5.44 -19.12
C ALA A 315 -0.87 -6.79 -19.83
N GLU A 316 -0.35 -7.77 -19.11
CA GLU A 316 -0.09 -9.10 -19.67
C GLU A 316 -1.39 -9.81 -20.06
N CYS A 317 -2.45 -9.65 -19.26
CA CYS A 317 -3.78 -10.20 -19.57
C CYS A 317 -4.31 -9.68 -20.91
N VAL A 318 -4.33 -8.35 -21.09
CA VAL A 318 -4.81 -7.70 -22.31
C VAL A 318 -4.00 -8.14 -23.52
N ASN A 319 -2.67 -8.07 -23.42
CA ASN A 319 -1.79 -8.45 -24.52
C ASN A 319 -1.98 -9.92 -24.92
N THR A 320 -2.15 -10.82 -23.94
CA THR A 320 -2.32 -12.26 -24.19
C THR A 320 -3.67 -12.57 -24.82
N VAL A 321 -4.76 -12.05 -24.27
CA VAL A 321 -6.13 -12.35 -24.75
C VAL A 321 -6.36 -11.79 -26.15
N LEU A 322 -5.82 -10.61 -26.45
CA LEU A 322 -5.91 -9.98 -27.77
C LEU A 322 -4.80 -10.40 -28.74
N LYS A 323 -3.81 -11.19 -28.28
CA LYS A 323 -2.65 -11.65 -29.08
C LYS A 323 -1.85 -10.49 -29.69
N LEU A 324 -1.56 -9.47 -28.86
CA LEU A 324 -0.88 -8.24 -29.27
C LEU A 324 0.64 -8.41 -29.17
N GLU A 325 1.29 -8.52 -30.32
CA GLU A 325 2.74 -8.73 -30.43
C GLU A 325 3.50 -7.44 -30.78
N LYS A 326 2.90 -6.53 -31.55
CA LYS A 326 3.59 -5.32 -32.01
C LYS A 326 3.59 -4.23 -30.94
N PRO A 327 4.74 -3.56 -30.67
CA PRO A 327 4.84 -2.52 -29.64
C PRO A 327 3.74 -1.45 -29.68
N GLU A 328 3.40 -0.96 -30.87
CA GLU A 328 2.40 0.10 -31.08
C GLU A 328 0.94 -0.35 -30.84
N GLU A 329 0.70 -1.65 -30.79
CA GLU A 329 -0.63 -2.23 -30.57
C GLU A 329 -0.85 -2.64 -29.10
N ARG A 330 0.23 -2.77 -28.32
CA ARG A 330 0.22 -3.32 -26.96
C ARG A 330 -0.38 -2.37 -25.92
N TYR A 331 -0.72 -2.93 -24.76
CA TYR A 331 -1.20 -2.19 -23.59
C TYR A 331 -0.30 -1.00 -23.25
N GLY A 332 -0.91 0.18 -23.06
CA GLY A 332 -0.21 1.45 -22.86
C GLY A 332 0.05 2.27 -24.13
N HIS A 333 -0.16 1.68 -25.32
CA HIS A 333 0.04 2.33 -26.62
C HIS A 333 -1.16 2.18 -27.56
N GLY A 334 -1.61 0.94 -27.74
CA GLY A 334 -2.67 0.60 -28.68
C GLY A 334 -4.06 0.97 -28.18
N ARG A 335 -4.84 1.60 -29.05
CA ARG A 335 -6.23 1.98 -28.75
C ARG A 335 -7.12 0.77 -28.42
N GLU A 336 -6.99 -0.33 -29.17
CA GLU A 336 -7.77 -1.55 -28.93
C GLU A 336 -7.42 -2.17 -27.56
N ALA A 337 -6.14 -2.18 -27.20
CA ALA A 337 -5.68 -2.65 -25.89
C ALA A 337 -6.26 -1.81 -24.75
N GLN A 338 -6.27 -0.48 -24.90
CA GLN A 338 -6.88 0.43 -23.92
C GLN A 338 -8.39 0.20 -23.79
N GLU A 339 -9.13 0.13 -24.90
CA GLU A 339 -10.58 -0.09 -24.88
C GLU A 339 -10.93 -1.44 -24.22
N PHE A 340 -10.15 -2.48 -24.49
CA PHE A 340 -10.34 -3.78 -23.85
C PHE A 340 -9.99 -3.78 -22.35
N ALA A 341 -8.92 -3.08 -21.95
CA ALA A 341 -8.57 -2.92 -20.55
C ALA A 341 -9.68 -2.23 -19.75
N LEU A 342 -10.25 -1.14 -20.29
CA LEU A 342 -11.35 -0.43 -19.66
C LEU A 342 -12.60 -1.30 -19.54
N LEU A 343 -12.93 -2.08 -20.59
CA LEU A 343 -14.04 -3.03 -20.55
C LEU A 343 -13.87 -4.07 -19.43
N ILE A 344 -12.67 -4.60 -19.24
CA ILE A 344 -12.37 -5.56 -18.16
C ILE A 344 -12.60 -4.90 -16.80
N LEU A 345 -12.03 -3.71 -16.59
CA LEU A 345 -12.15 -2.98 -15.32
C LEU A 345 -13.60 -2.61 -15.01
N ASP A 346 -14.37 -2.17 -16.00
CA ASP A 346 -15.80 -1.87 -15.86
C ASP A 346 -16.59 -3.13 -15.45
N ARG A 347 -16.40 -4.27 -16.14
CA ARG A 347 -17.10 -5.53 -15.81
C ARG A 347 -16.74 -6.05 -14.41
N MET A 348 -15.45 -5.99 -14.05
CA MET A 348 -15.01 -6.36 -12.71
C MET A 348 -15.66 -5.47 -11.66
N HIS A 349 -15.63 -4.15 -11.86
CA HIS A 349 -16.22 -3.19 -10.94
C HIS A 349 -17.72 -3.45 -10.74
N GLU A 350 -18.49 -3.58 -11.83
CA GLU A 350 -19.93 -3.84 -11.78
C GLU A 350 -20.26 -5.11 -10.98
N GLN A 351 -19.53 -6.20 -11.23
CA GLN A 351 -19.74 -7.47 -10.52
C GLN A 351 -19.36 -7.38 -9.05
N ILE A 352 -18.23 -6.74 -8.72
CA ILE A 352 -17.78 -6.55 -7.33
C ILE A 352 -18.79 -5.71 -6.55
N LYS A 353 -19.31 -4.62 -7.14
CA LYS A 353 -20.33 -3.78 -6.50
C LYS A 353 -21.67 -4.48 -6.35
N ALA A 354 -21.99 -5.43 -7.22
CA ALA A 354 -23.21 -6.24 -7.12
C ALA A 354 -23.11 -7.36 -6.06
N TYR A 355 -21.89 -7.79 -5.71
CA TYR A 355 -21.66 -8.79 -4.67
C TYR A 355 -22.10 -8.26 -3.30
N LYS A 356 -22.79 -9.09 -2.52
CA LYS A 356 -23.28 -8.73 -1.18
C LYS A 356 -22.51 -9.55 -0.14
N PRO A 357 -21.37 -9.06 0.35
CA PRO A 357 -20.63 -9.76 1.39
C PRO A 357 -21.42 -9.75 2.70
N LYS A 358 -21.11 -10.69 3.58
CA LYS A 358 -21.74 -10.76 4.91
C LYS A 358 -21.38 -9.54 5.77
N TYR A 359 -20.16 -9.01 5.61
CA TYR A 359 -19.65 -7.87 6.35
C TYR A 359 -19.02 -6.83 5.43
N GLY A 360 -19.26 -5.55 5.74
CA GLY A 360 -18.67 -4.43 5.01
C GLY A 360 -19.11 -4.36 3.55
N ARG A 361 -18.27 -3.71 2.73
CA ARG A 361 -18.38 -3.68 1.27
C ARG A 361 -17.03 -4.04 0.67
N PHE A 362 -17.04 -4.53 -0.56
CA PHE A 362 -15.82 -4.79 -1.31
C PHE A 362 -15.54 -3.63 -2.26
N GLU A 363 -14.29 -3.19 -2.31
CA GLU A 363 -13.82 -2.15 -3.21
C GLU A 363 -12.54 -2.61 -3.92
N MET A 364 -12.38 -2.19 -5.18
CA MET A 364 -11.22 -2.58 -5.97
C MET A 364 -9.94 -1.94 -5.45
N HIS A 365 -8.86 -2.73 -5.46
CA HIS A 365 -7.52 -2.36 -5.07
C HIS A 365 -6.52 -2.75 -6.17
N GLY A 366 -5.63 -1.84 -6.54
CA GLY A 366 -4.54 -2.14 -7.47
C GLY A 366 -3.42 -2.81 -6.70
N GLN A 367 -3.15 -4.10 -6.91
CA GLN A 367 -2.14 -4.83 -6.13
C GLN A 367 -0.72 -4.58 -6.68
N VAL A 368 0.24 -4.37 -5.78
CA VAL A 368 1.62 -3.92 -6.10
C VAL A 368 2.59 -5.03 -6.54
N GLY A 369 2.12 -6.24 -6.81
CA GLY A 369 2.98 -7.43 -6.95
C GLY A 369 3.46 -7.99 -5.61
N ILE A 370 3.96 -9.23 -5.64
CA ILE A 370 4.61 -9.92 -4.51
C ILE A 370 6.04 -10.32 -4.89
N ALA A 371 6.87 -10.65 -3.90
CA ALA A 371 8.29 -10.93 -4.12
C ALA A 371 8.57 -12.13 -5.05
N THR A 372 7.58 -12.99 -5.27
CA THR A 372 7.67 -14.17 -6.17
C THR A 372 7.11 -13.92 -7.57
N ASP A 373 6.59 -12.72 -7.85
CA ASP A 373 6.10 -12.40 -9.18
C ASP A 373 7.25 -12.30 -10.18
N THR A 374 7.01 -12.80 -11.39
CA THR A 374 7.96 -12.73 -12.50
C THR A 374 7.22 -12.39 -13.78
N GLY A 375 7.62 -11.28 -14.41
CA GLY A 375 6.95 -10.78 -15.62
C GLY A 375 5.45 -10.57 -15.40
N VAL A 376 5.08 -9.99 -14.26
CA VAL A 376 3.70 -9.57 -13.95
C VAL A 376 3.74 -8.10 -13.60
N THR A 377 3.06 -7.27 -14.37
CA THR A 377 3.05 -5.83 -14.13
C THR A 377 2.13 -5.49 -12.96
N PRO A 378 2.56 -4.68 -11.97
CA PRO A 378 1.72 -4.27 -10.86
C PRO A 378 0.44 -3.56 -11.32
N ASN A 379 -0.69 -3.92 -10.70
CA ASN A 379 -2.00 -3.32 -10.94
C ASN A 379 -2.34 -3.12 -12.45
N THR A 380 -2.73 -1.89 -12.83
CA THR A 380 -3.02 -1.42 -14.19
C THR A 380 -1.85 -0.64 -14.80
N ARG A 381 -0.65 -0.66 -14.20
CA ARG A 381 0.52 0.06 -14.72
C ARG A 381 0.88 -0.40 -16.13
N ILE A 382 1.56 0.47 -16.85
CA ILE A 382 2.23 0.10 -18.10
C ILE A 382 3.50 -0.68 -17.72
N PRO A 383 3.85 -1.77 -18.45
CA PRO A 383 5.06 -2.53 -18.17
C PRO A 383 6.31 -1.66 -18.16
N VAL A 384 7.23 -1.99 -17.25
CA VAL A 384 8.49 -1.26 -17.11
C VAL A 384 9.31 -1.40 -18.40
N GLY A 385 9.80 -0.27 -18.92
CA GLY A 385 10.53 -0.22 -20.19
C GLY A 385 9.64 -0.13 -21.44
N GLU A 386 8.32 -0.29 -21.28
CA GLU A 386 7.33 -0.05 -22.33
C GLU A 386 6.58 1.29 -22.10
N GLU A 387 7.04 2.19 -21.22
CA GLU A 387 6.28 3.41 -20.91
C GLU A 387 6.26 4.42 -22.08
N PRO A 388 5.10 4.95 -22.49
CA PRO A 388 5.01 6.00 -23.50
C PRO A 388 5.55 7.34 -22.97
N PRO A 389 5.57 8.41 -23.79
CA PRO A 389 5.81 9.76 -23.32
C PRO A 389 4.96 10.11 -22.08
N LEU A 390 5.51 10.93 -21.18
CA LEU A 390 4.92 11.16 -19.86
C LEU A 390 3.44 11.58 -19.92
N HIS A 391 3.07 12.49 -20.81
CA HIS A 391 1.69 12.97 -20.93
C HIS A 391 0.71 11.85 -21.31
N ASP A 392 1.10 10.98 -22.25
CA ASP A 392 0.30 9.82 -22.65
C ASP A 392 0.18 8.80 -21.50
N GLN A 393 1.29 8.56 -20.78
CA GLN A 393 1.25 7.68 -19.61
C GLN A 393 0.30 8.22 -18.53
N LEU A 394 0.31 9.53 -18.27
CA LEU A 394 -0.55 10.15 -17.25
C LEU A 394 -2.03 10.00 -17.61
N LEU A 395 -2.39 10.26 -18.87
CA LEU A 395 -3.76 10.10 -19.35
C LEU A 395 -4.22 8.63 -19.28
N PHE A 396 -3.38 7.70 -19.74
CA PHE A 396 -3.67 6.26 -19.64
C PHE A 396 -3.84 5.81 -18.18
N THR A 397 -2.95 6.28 -17.30
CA THR A 397 -2.99 5.98 -15.87
C THR A 397 -4.28 6.49 -15.24
N ALA A 398 -4.66 7.74 -15.49
CA ALA A 398 -5.89 8.32 -14.95
C ALA A 398 -7.13 7.53 -15.38
N LEU A 399 -7.22 7.16 -16.66
CA LEU A 399 -8.33 6.36 -17.20
C LEU A 399 -8.48 5.00 -16.49
N THR A 400 -7.37 4.30 -16.27
CA THR A 400 -7.39 2.95 -15.69
C THR A 400 -7.55 2.93 -14.16
N GLN A 401 -7.38 4.05 -13.47
CA GLN A 401 -7.48 4.14 -12.00
C GLN A 401 -8.90 4.41 -11.47
N LYS A 402 -9.87 4.75 -12.35
CA LYS A 402 -11.22 5.19 -11.99
C LYS A 402 -11.91 4.38 -10.88
N HIS A 403 -11.85 3.05 -10.92
CA HIS A 403 -12.66 2.17 -10.06
C HIS A 403 -12.00 1.77 -8.72
N PHE A 404 -10.78 2.21 -8.47
CA PHE A 404 -9.97 1.70 -7.37
C PHE A 404 -10.11 2.49 -6.06
N ALA A 405 -11.32 2.47 -5.49
CA ALA A 405 -11.62 3.15 -4.23
C ALA A 405 -10.77 2.65 -3.06
N ALA A 406 -10.39 1.37 -2.99
CA ALA A 406 -9.49 0.84 -1.96
C ALA A 406 -8.00 1.12 -2.22
N GLY A 407 -7.69 1.94 -3.23
CA GLY A 407 -6.36 2.44 -3.51
C GLY A 407 -5.69 1.81 -4.73
N ILE A 408 -5.02 2.66 -5.49
CA ILE A 408 -4.15 2.33 -6.62
C ILE A 408 -3.12 3.45 -6.76
N GLY A 409 -1.97 3.17 -7.36
CA GLY A 409 -0.99 4.21 -7.63
C GLY A 409 0.04 3.85 -8.69
N GLU A 410 0.65 4.90 -9.23
CA GLU A 410 1.73 4.84 -10.22
C GLU A 410 2.99 5.54 -9.68
N LEU A 411 4.13 5.17 -10.24
CA LEU A 411 5.45 5.59 -9.84
C LEU A 411 6.22 6.21 -11.01
N PHE A 412 6.72 7.43 -10.82
CA PHE A 412 7.51 8.15 -11.81
C PHE A 412 8.94 8.40 -11.32
N HIS A 413 9.95 8.04 -12.12
CA HIS A 413 11.32 8.40 -11.84
C HIS A 413 11.62 9.74 -12.49
N PHE A 414 12.13 10.70 -11.72
CA PHE A 414 12.60 11.96 -12.28
C PHE A 414 14.13 12.01 -12.30
N GLU A 415 14.67 12.77 -13.25
CA GLU A 415 16.08 13.14 -13.23
C GLU A 415 16.41 14.00 -12.01
N GLU A 416 17.67 13.97 -11.59
CA GLU A 416 18.15 14.76 -10.46
C GLU A 416 17.92 16.27 -10.63
N THR A 417 17.91 16.75 -11.88
CA THR A 417 17.63 18.16 -12.23
C THR A 417 16.23 18.61 -11.83
N ALA A 418 15.29 17.68 -11.57
CA ALA A 418 13.96 18.02 -11.06
C ALA A 418 13.99 18.68 -9.68
N LYS A 419 15.06 18.46 -8.89
CA LYS A 419 15.26 19.14 -7.60
C LYS A 419 15.40 20.65 -7.74
N LYS A 420 15.77 21.16 -8.92
CA LYS A 420 15.93 22.59 -9.19
C LYS A 420 14.62 23.28 -9.56
N ASN A 421 13.58 22.51 -9.91
CA ASN A 421 12.29 23.04 -10.32
C ASN A 421 11.14 22.17 -9.76
N PRO A 422 10.92 22.18 -8.42
CA PRO A 422 9.84 21.43 -7.79
C PRO A 422 8.44 21.90 -8.26
N MET A 423 8.30 23.16 -8.67
CA MET A 423 7.06 23.69 -9.23
C MET A 423 6.65 22.98 -10.52
N ALA A 424 7.59 22.64 -11.41
CA ALA A 424 7.26 21.87 -12.62
C ALA A 424 6.75 20.45 -12.30
N VAL A 425 7.28 19.82 -11.25
CA VAL A 425 6.76 18.53 -10.76
C VAL A 425 5.35 18.71 -10.19
N LEU A 426 5.11 19.80 -9.46
CA LEU A 426 3.79 20.13 -8.93
C LEU A 426 2.76 20.35 -10.05
N ASP A 427 3.13 21.03 -11.13
CA ASP A 427 2.25 21.23 -12.28
C ASP A 427 1.86 19.91 -12.96
N ILE A 428 2.81 18.97 -13.05
CA ILE A 428 2.54 17.60 -13.54
C ILE A 428 1.54 16.89 -12.62
N ILE A 429 1.72 16.98 -11.30
CA ILE A 429 0.81 16.36 -10.32
C ILE A 429 -0.58 16.98 -10.42
N LYS A 430 -0.68 18.32 -10.49
CA LYS A 430 -1.94 19.04 -10.66
C LYS A 430 -2.67 18.61 -11.94
N GLY A 431 -1.94 18.53 -13.06
CA GLY A 431 -2.48 18.02 -14.32
C GLY A 431 -2.99 16.59 -14.21
N ALA A 432 -2.18 15.68 -13.65
CA ALA A 432 -2.55 14.29 -13.46
C ALA A 432 -3.81 14.12 -12.58
N PHE A 433 -3.91 14.87 -11.49
CA PHE A 433 -5.09 14.85 -10.62
C PHE A 433 -6.32 15.49 -11.26
N GLY A 434 -6.13 16.52 -12.08
CA GLY A 434 -7.18 17.11 -12.91
C GLY A 434 -7.80 16.11 -13.90
N GLU A 435 -6.99 15.19 -14.42
CA GLU A 435 -7.44 14.10 -15.32
C GLU A 435 -8.04 12.89 -14.56
N GLY A 436 -8.05 12.89 -13.22
CA GLY A 436 -8.64 11.83 -12.43
C GLY A 436 -7.68 10.72 -12.00
N MET A 437 -6.37 11.01 -11.93
CA MET A 437 -5.41 10.12 -11.28
C MET A 437 -5.55 10.16 -9.76
N ARG A 438 -5.44 9.01 -9.09
CA ARG A 438 -5.70 8.87 -7.64
C ARG A 438 -4.47 9.08 -6.76
N TYR A 439 -3.31 8.61 -7.22
CA TYR A 439 -2.09 8.57 -6.40
C TYR A 439 -0.84 8.70 -7.27
N PHE A 440 0.04 9.62 -6.90
CA PHE A 440 1.24 9.96 -7.64
C PHE A 440 2.48 9.78 -6.75
N SER A 441 3.25 8.73 -7.00
CA SER A 441 4.57 8.53 -6.37
C SER A 441 5.68 8.97 -7.30
N PHE A 442 6.76 9.48 -6.71
CA PHE A 442 7.94 9.86 -7.46
C PHE A 442 9.20 9.78 -6.60
N TYR A 443 10.36 9.72 -7.26
CA TYR A 443 11.67 9.93 -6.63
C TYR A 443 12.74 10.24 -7.68
N SER A 444 13.87 10.79 -7.24
CA SER A 444 15.06 11.00 -8.09
C SER A 444 15.75 9.67 -8.38
N SER A 445 16.19 9.45 -9.62
CA SER A 445 16.95 8.25 -10.01
C SER A 445 18.19 7.98 -9.14
N SER A 446 18.75 9.04 -8.53
CA SER A 446 19.89 9.03 -7.62
C SER A 446 19.58 8.77 -6.13
N SER A 447 18.31 8.59 -5.74
CA SER A 447 17.96 8.34 -4.34
C SER A 447 18.33 6.92 -3.88
N ASP A 448 18.89 6.81 -2.67
CA ASP A 448 19.14 5.51 -2.01
C ASP A 448 17.83 4.89 -1.48
N VAL A 449 16.91 5.71 -0.97
CA VAL A 449 15.58 5.24 -0.57
C VAL A 449 14.71 5.15 -1.82
N VAL A 450 14.37 3.94 -2.22
CA VAL A 450 13.59 3.68 -3.44
C VAL A 450 12.25 3.04 -3.13
N ARG A 451 11.28 3.32 -4.00
CA ARG A 451 10.00 2.62 -4.02
C ARG A 451 10.07 1.44 -4.97
N VAL A 452 9.91 0.23 -4.43
CA VAL A 452 10.01 -1.02 -5.21
C VAL A 452 8.78 -1.17 -6.09
N THR A 453 7.64 -1.41 -5.46
CA THR A 453 6.35 -1.48 -6.14
C THR A 453 5.25 -0.71 -5.40
N GLY A 454 5.39 -0.57 -4.07
CA GLY A 454 4.52 0.21 -3.21
C GLY A 454 5.12 0.56 -1.85
N TYR A 455 6.14 -0.17 -1.40
CA TYR A 455 6.86 0.06 -0.15
C TYR A 455 8.31 0.55 -0.40
N LEU A 456 8.97 1.02 0.66
CA LEU A 456 10.28 1.67 0.60
C LEU A 456 11.40 0.77 1.14
N VAL A 457 12.55 0.82 0.48
CA VAL A 457 13.79 0.13 0.89
C VAL A 457 14.97 1.02 0.55
N LYS A 458 16.11 0.79 1.20
CA LYS A 458 17.39 1.35 0.75
C LYS A 458 18.05 0.42 -0.25
N ARG A 459 18.62 0.95 -1.33
CA ARG A 459 19.44 0.16 -2.25
C ARG A 459 20.63 -0.44 -1.51
N SER A 460 21.28 0.37 -0.68
CA SER A 460 22.39 -0.07 0.17
C SER A 460 22.02 -1.21 1.14
N ASP A 461 20.79 -1.23 1.68
CA ASP A 461 20.35 -2.35 2.53
C ASP A 461 20.09 -3.63 1.74
N ILE A 462 19.59 -3.54 0.50
CA ILE A 462 19.44 -4.71 -0.39
C ILE A 462 20.80 -5.33 -0.69
N GLU A 463 21.80 -4.50 -1.03
CA GLU A 463 23.16 -4.96 -1.33
C GLU A 463 23.79 -5.71 -0.14
N ARG A 464 23.60 -5.20 1.09
CA ARG A 464 24.08 -5.85 2.31
C ARG A 464 23.36 -7.16 2.61
N PHE A 465 22.04 -7.20 2.42
CA PHE A 465 21.26 -8.42 2.58
C PHE A 465 21.69 -9.51 1.59
N ASP A 466 21.90 -9.13 0.33
CA ASP A 466 22.37 -10.04 -0.73
C ASP A 466 23.79 -10.56 -0.46
N ALA A 467 24.62 -9.78 0.25
CA ALA A 467 25.93 -10.21 0.74
C ALA A 467 25.88 -11.15 1.97
N GLY A 468 24.68 -11.47 2.48
CA GLY A 468 24.47 -12.38 3.60
C GLY A 468 24.51 -11.73 4.98
N GLU A 469 24.51 -10.39 5.06
CA GLU A 469 24.41 -9.67 6.33
C GLU A 469 22.97 -9.60 6.84
N ALA A 470 22.80 -9.66 8.17
CA ALA A 470 21.51 -9.40 8.78
C ALA A 470 21.12 -7.93 8.59
N CYS A 471 19.91 -7.70 8.11
CA CYS A 471 19.33 -6.37 7.93
C CYS A 471 18.17 -6.16 8.89
N LEU A 472 18.02 -4.93 9.39
CA LEU A 472 16.96 -4.57 10.34
C LEU A 472 15.57 -4.57 9.67
N GLY A 473 15.49 -4.13 8.41
CA GLY A 473 14.23 -3.93 7.70
C GLY A 473 13.64 -5.22 7.13
N ASN A 474 12.39 -5.53 7.48
CA ASN A 474 11.65 -6.67 6.89
C ASN A 474 11.41 -6.45 5.39
N SER A 475 11.16 -5.21 4.99
CA SER A 475 10.91 -4.82 3.60
C SER A 475 12.13 -5.03 2.69
N THR A 476 13.35 -5.05 3.22
CA THR A 476 14.58 -5.29 2.46
C THR A 476 14.58 -6.68 1.81
N VAL A 477 14.09 -7.70 2.53
CA VAL A 477 13.98 -9.08 2.02
C VAL A 477 13.04 -9.13 0.82
N LEU A 478 11.88 -8.47 0.93
CA LEU A 478 10.91 -8.37 -0.16
C LEU A 478 11.50 -7.60 -1.35
N GLY A 479 12.22 -6.51 -1.07
CA GLY A 479 12.86 -5.66 -2.08
C GLY A 479 13.88 -6.41 -2.93
N SER A 480 14.70 -7.28 -2.33
CA SER A 480 15.66 -8.12 -3.07
C SER A 480 14.94 -9.02 -4.08
N GLY A 481 13.89 -9.75 -3.67
CA GLY A 481 13.12 -10.62 -4.57
C GLY A 481 12.43 -9.85 -5.71
N ALA A 482 11.70 -8.79 -5.37
CA ALA A 482 10.95 -8.00 -6.35
C ALA A 482 11.87 -7.27 -7.36
N SER A 483 13.07 -6.85 -6.95
CA SER A 483 13.99 -6.16 -7.86
C SER A 483 14.46 -7.02 -9.03
N ARG A 484 14.62 -8.33 -8.81
CA ARG A 484 15.06 -9.29 -9.85
C ARG A 484 13.92 -9.73 -10.77
N GLY A 485 12.70 -9.89 -10.24
CA GLY A 485 11.56 -10.42 -11.00
C GLY A 485 10.74 -9.40 -11.77
N LEU A 486 10.81 -8.11 -11.38
CA LEU A 486 9.93 -7.04 -11.88
C LEU A 486 10.68 -5.87 -12.57
N HIS A 487 11.98 -6.02 -12.82
CA HIS A 487 12.79 -5.02 -13.54
C HIS A 487 12.67 -3.58 -12.99
N ILE A 488 12.43 -3.42 -11.69
CA ILE A 488 12.01 -2.13 -11.08
C ILE A 488 12.99 -0.96 -11.30
N PHE A 489 14.27 -1.26 -11.57
CA PHE A 489 15.33 -0.28 -11.79
C PHE A 489 15.47 0.14 -13.26
N GLU A 490 14.71 -0.46 -14.18
CA GLU A 490 14.76 -0.21 -15.62
C GLU A 490 13.69 0.79 -16.10
N ARG A 491 12.89 1.36 -15.19
CA ARG A 491 11.84 2.34 -15.54
C ARG A 491 12.41 3.59 -16.20
N SER A 492 11.64 4.11 -17.14
CA SER A 492 11.93 5.36 -17.84
C SER A 492 12.15 6.54 -16.88
N VAL A 493 13.25 7.26 -17.06
CA VAL A 493 13.58 8.47 -16.29
C VAL A 493 12.98 9.69 -16.99
N ARG A 494 12.27 10.52 -16.23
CA ARG A 494 11.50 11.68 -16.71
C ARG A 494 12.28 12.97 -16.51
N GLN A 495 12.31 13.79 -17.56
CA GLN A 495 12.87 15.15 -17.54
C GLN A 495 11.78 16.16 -17.21
N VAL A 496 12.13 17.19 -16.42
CA VAL A 496 11.30 18.38 -16.26
C VAL A 496 11.92 19.57 -16.99
N PRO A 497 11.11 20.42 -17.63
CA PRO A 497 11.60 21.67 -18.19
C PRO A 497 12.32 22.49 -17.12
N GLN A 498 13.53 22.95 -17.44
CA GLN A 498 14.20 23.95 -16.61
C GLN A 498 13.59 25.32 -16.89
N GLU A 499 13.43 26.15 -15.86
CA GLU A 499 13.12 27.57 -16.09
C GLU A 499 14.21 28.14 -17.02
N LYS A 500 13.77 28.80 -18.10
CA LYS A 500 14.70 29.57 -18.93
C LYS A 500 14.98 30.86 -18.17
N ASP A 501 16.23 31.04 -17.77
CA ASP A 501 16.76 32.30 -17.21
C ASP A 501 16.39 33.51 -18.09
#